data_AF-A0A5D3DXT2-F1
#
_entry.id   AF-A0A5D3DXT2-F1
#
_cell.length_a   1.000
_cell.length_b   1.000
_cell.length_c   1.000
_cell.angle_alpha   90.00
_cell.angle_beta   90.00
_cell.angle_gamma   90.00
#
_symmetry.space_group_name_H-M   'P 1'
#
loop_
_entity.id
_entity.type
_entity.pdbx_description
1 polymer ?
#
loop_
_entity_poly.entity_id
_entity_poly.type
_entity_poly.pdbx_seq_one_letter_code
_entity_poly.pdbx_strand_id
1 'polypeptide(L)'
;MPRLSNAVVGVLNCCTLILGLIGIAASLYFRIRGPSDCQKVIQDPLLVLGIFLFVVSLLGLVGSFCRLNFVLYLYLVVLFLLILGILAFTIFTILVTNKGVGTTVSGKGYKEYRLGDYSNWLQKYVVNRKNWDEIRSCLIDAKICESLGNNNIPQVPDEFYKKNLSPIQSGCCKPPSECGFEFKNATFWTVPKSRKGAAVAGGDCKKWSNEQLRLCYECDACKGGVLVNVRKEWRHLAIFNGCVLGIVTIVYCIGCCATRNNKAPPRYPKYSGYA
;
A
#
# COMPACT_ATOMS: atom_id res chain seq x y z
N MET A 1 -16.32 -41.18 3.00
CA MET A 1 -16.29 -39.85 3.63
C MET A 1 -15.11 -39.05 3.10
N PRO A 2 -15.28 -37.78 2.67
CA PRO A 2 -14.14 -36.90 2.43
C PRO A 2 -13.36 -36.79 3.73
N ARG A 3 -12.03 -37.01 3.67
CA ARG A 3 -11.16 -36.84 4.84
C ARG A 3 -11.24 -35.37 5.26
N LEU A 4 -11.33 -35.10 6.56
CA LEU A 4 -11.47 -33.74 7.13
C LEU A 4 -10.48 -32.73 6.51
N SER A 5 -9.23 -33.16 6.25
CA SER A 5 -8.20 -32.34 5.60
C SER A 5 -8.61 -31.84 4.20
N ASN A 6 -9.25 -32.68 3.39
CA ASN A 6 -9.65 -32.32 2.02
C ASN A 6 -10.88 -31.40 2.05
N ALA A 7 -11.80 -31.63 3.00
CA ALA A 7 -12.94 -30.75 3.21
C ALA A 7 -12.49 -29.33 3.61
N VAL A 8 -11.52 -29.21 4.54
CA VAL A 8 -10.95 -27.92 4.96
C VAL A 8 -10.26 -27.21 3.80
N VAL A 9 -9.41 -27.90 3.03
CA VAL A 9 -8.77 -27.33 1.84
C VAL A 9 -9.81 -26.87 0.82
N GLY A 10 -10.87 -27.65 0.61
CA GLY A 10 -11.97 -27.29 -0.30
C GLY A 10 -12.67 -26.01 0.14
N VAL A 11 -13.08 -25.91 1.41
CA VAL A 11 -13.78 -24.72 1.95
C VAL A 11 -12.91 -23.47 1.85
N LEU A 12 -11.63 -23.56 2.24
CA LEU A 12 -10.71 -22.41 2.20
C LEU A 12 -10.49 -21.92 0.76
N ASN A 13 -10.36 -22.83 -0.21
CA ASN A 13 -10.24 -22.46 -1.62
C ASN A 13 -11.56 -21.91 -2.19
N CYS A 14 -12.74 -22.36 -1.73
CA CYS A 14 -14.02 -21.73 -2.09
C CYS A 14 -14.10 -20.27 -1.61
N CYS A 15 -13.73 -20.01 -0.35
CA CYS A 15 -13.73 -18.65 0.19
C CYS A 15 -12.79 -17.72 -0.58
N THR A 16 -11.57 -18.19 -0.88
CA THR A 16 -10.58 -17.40 -1.63
C THR A 16 -10.95 -17.23 -3.10
N LEU A 17 -11.66 -18.17 -3.72
CA LEU A 17 -12.24 -18.03 -5.05
C LEU A 17 -13.25 -16.87 -5.09
N ILE A 18 -14.16 -16.82 -4.12
CA ILE A 18 -15.17 -15.75 -4.02
C ILE A 18 -14.48 -14.38 -3.86
N LEU A 19 -13.47 -14.29 -3.00
CA LEU A 19 -12.69 -13.06 -2.82
C LEU A 19 -11.97 -12.64 -4.12
N GLY A 20 -11.39 -13.60 -4.86
CA GLY A 20 -10.78 -13.34 -6.16
C GLY A 20 -11.78 -12.78 -7.17
N LEU A 21 -12.97 -13.38 -7.26
CA LEU A 21 -14.06 -12.91 -8.13
C LEU A 21 -14.55 -11.50 -7.76
N ILE A 22 -14.71 -11.21 -6.47
CA ILE A 22 -15.07 -9.87 -5.98
C ILE A 22 -14.00 -8.85 -6.40
N GLY A 23 -12.72 -9.18 -6.25
CA GLY A 23 -11.60 -8.31 -6.65
C GLY A 23 -11.59 -8.01 -8.15
N ILE A 24 -11.79 -9.04 -8.98
CA ILE A 24 -11.91 -8.89 -10.44
C ILE A 24 -13.10 -8.00 -10.80
N ALA A 25 -14.28 -8.29 -10.23
CA ALA A 25 -15.51 -7.53 -10.50
C ALA A 25 -15.36 -6.06 -10.10
N ALA A 26 -14.79 -5.77 -8.93
CA ALA A 26 -14.52 -4.42 -8.48
C ALA A 26 -13.56 -3.68 -9.42
N SER A 27 -12.47 -4.32 -9.85
CA SER A 27 -11.52 -3.71 -10.79
C SER A 27 -12.15 -3.42 -12.16
N LEU A 28 -12.95 -4.35 -12.70
CA LEU A 28 -13.66 -4.15 -13.97
C LEU A 28 -14.73 -3.06 -13.87
N TYR A 29 -15.46 -3.00 -12.75
CA TYR A 29 -16.45 -1.96 -12.50
C TYR A 29 -15.81 -0.56 -12.55
N PHE A 30 -14.64 -0.43 -11.94
CA PHE A 30 -13.85 0.80 -11.96
C PHE A 30 -13.33 1.17 -13.35
N ARG A 31 -12.97 0.19 -14.20
CA ARG A 31 -12.57 0.42 -15.59
C ARG A 31 -13.70 0.98 -16.44
N ILE A 32 -14.90 0.39 -16.31
CA ILE A 32 -16.05 0.72 -17.16
C ILE A 32 -16.58 2.13 -16.87
N ARG A 33 -16.53 2.59 -15.61
CA ARG A 33 -17.05 3.92 -15.23
C ARG A 33 -16.09 5.08 -15.48
N GLY A 34 -14.89 4.84 -16.00
CA GLY A 34 -13.86 5.86 -16.16
C GLY A 34 -13.20 6.17 -14.82
N PRO A 35 -12.07 5.52 -14.47
CA PRO A 35 -11.43 5.73 -13.18
C PRO A 35 -10.87 7.15 -13.06
N SER A 36 -11.07 7.77 -11.88
CA SER A 36 -10.30 8.97 -11.51
C SER A 36 -8.80 8.66 -11.53
N ASP A 37 -7.96 9.69 -11.57
CA ASP A 37 -6.51 9.49 -11.61
C ASP A 37 -5.99 8.68 -10.41
N CYS A 38 -6.60 8.87 -9.23
CA CYS A 38 -6.30 8.07 -8.05
C CYS A 38 -6.75 6.60 -8.18
N GLN A 39 -7.88 6.36 -8.84
CA GLN A 39 -8.44 5.01 -8.99
C GLN A 39 -7.61 4.16 -9.96
N LYS A 40 -6.98 4.77 -10.97
CA LYS A 40 -6.06 4.08 -11.89
C LYS A 40 -4.89 3.41 -11.16
N VAL A 41 -4.35 4.07 -10.13
CA VAL A 41 -3.19 3.59 -9.35
C VAL A 41 -3.50 2.28 -8.59
N ILE A 42 -4.75 2.08 -8.16
CA ILE A 42 -5.15 0.91 -7.33
C ILE A 42 -5.76 -0.22 -8.19
N GLN A 43 -6.38 0.13 -9.31
CA GLN A 43 -7.17 -0.78 -10.12
C GLN A 43 -6.36 -1.93 -10.73
N ASP A 44 -5.17 -1.65 -11.27
CA ASP A 44 -4.33 -2.64 -11.94
C ASP A 44 -3.78 -3.69 -10.96
N PRO A 45 -3.17 -3.31 -9.81
CA PRO A 45 -2.80 -4.26 -8.77
C PRO A 45 -3.96 -5.13 -8.28
N LEU A 46 -5.14 -4.54 -8.12
CA LEU A 46 -6.33 -5.27 -7.67
C LEU A 46 -6.77 -6.34 -8.68
N LEU A 47 -6.72 -6.04 -9.98
CA LEU A 47 -7.08 -7.00 -11.03
C LEU A 47 -6.12 -8.19 -11.05
N VAL A 48 -4.81 -7.90 -11.04
CA VAL A 48 -3.76 -8.92 -11.08
C VAL A 48 -3.87 -9.84 -9.86
N LEU A 49 -4.07 -9.26 -8.67
CA LEU A 49 -4.27 -10.03 -7.44
C LEU A 49 -5.54 -10.89 -7.50
N GLY A 50 -6.65 -10.34 -7.99
CA GLY A 50 -7.92 -11.06 -8.12
C GLY A 50 -7.82 -12.27 -9.06
N ILE A 51 -7.21 -12.10 -10.24
CA ILE A 51 -6.98 -13.19 -11.22
C ILE A 51 -6.07 -14.25 -10.61
N PHE A 52 -4.99 -13.84 -9.95
CA PHE A 52 -4.06 -14.77 -9.32
C PHE A 52 -4.76 -15.63 -8.25
N LEU A 53 -5.53 -15.00 -7.35
CA LEU A 53 -6.31 -15.69 -6.32
C LEU A 53 -7.32 -16.65 -6.95
N PHE A 54 -8.02 -16.24 -8.01
CA PHE A 54 -8.97 -17.07 -8.72
C PHE A 54 -8.32 -18.37 -9.25
N VAL A 55 -7.18 -18.25 -9.95
CA VAL A 55 -6.48 -19.41 -10.54
C VAL A 55 -5.97 -20.37 -9.46
N VAL A 56 -5.31 -19.86 -8.42
CA VAL A 56 -4.79 -20.70 -7.33
C VAL A 56 -5.92 -21.42 -6.59
N SER A 57 -7.03 -20.73 -6.35
CA SER A 57 -8.20 -21.30 -5.68
C SER A 57 -8.84 -22.41 -6.52
N LEU A 58 -8.95 -22.23 -7.84
CA LEU A 58 -9.48 -23.25 -8.74
C LEU A 58 -8.62 -24.52 -8.74
N LEU A 59 -7.29 -24.38 -8.77
CA LEU A 59 -6.36 -25.52 -8.65
C LEU A 59 -6.54 -26.26 -7.32
N GLY A 60 -6.70 -25.53 -6.21
CA GLY A 60 -6.95 -26.11 -4.89
C GLY A 60 -8.27 -26.88 -4.82
N LEU A 61 -9.34 -26.35 -5.43
CA LEU A 61 -10.64 -27.02 -5.51
C LEU A 61 -10.58 -28.29 -6.35
N VAL A 62 -10.05 -28.21 -7.57
CA VAL A 62 -9.93 -29.37 -8.48
C VAL A 62 -9.06 -30.45 -7.84
N GLY A 63 -7.94 -30.07 -7.21
CA GLY A 63 -7.07 -30.99 -6.49
C GLY A 63 -7.75 -31.71 -5.31
N SER A 64 -8.63 -31.00 -4.59
CA SER A 64 -9.36 -31.57 -3.45
C SER A 64 -10.54 -32.47 -3.87
N PHE A 65 -11.35 -32.03 -4.84
CA PHE A 65 -12.55 -32.75 -5.28
C PHE A 65 -12.24 -33.96 -6.16
N CYS A 66 -11.33 -33.83 -7.12
CA CYS A 66 -11.03 -34.89 -8.08
C CYS A 66 -9.98 -35.88 -7.58
N ARG A 67 -9.38 -35.66 -6.38
CA ARG A 67 -8.28 -36.46 -5.80
C ARG A 67 -7.11 -36.72 -6.77
N LEU A 68 -6.90 -35.82 -7.72
CA LEU A 68 -5.82 -35.94 -8.69
C LEU A 68 -4.51 -35.55 -8.00
N ASN A 69 -3.71 -36.56 -7.63
CA ASN A 69 -2.44 -36.39 -6.91
C ASN A 69 -1.49 -35.42 -7.64
N PHE A 70 -1.51 -35.39 -8.97
CA PHE A 70 -0.73 -34.45 -9.77
C PHE A 70 -1.17 -32.99 -9.55
N VAL A 71 -2.48 -32.70 -9.60
CA VAL A 71 -3.02 -31.35 -9.38
C VAL A 71 -2.76 -30.87 -7.96
N LEU A 72 -2.89 -31.77 -6.97
CA LEU A 72 -2.60 -31.45 -5.58
C LEU A 72 -1.11 -31.15 -5.35
N TYR A 73 -0.21 -31.86 -6.04
CA TYR A 73 1.23 -31.57 -6.01
C TYR A 73 1.56 -30.22 -6.66
N LEU A 74 0.98 -29.93 -7.84
CA LEU A 74 1.11 -28.63 -8.50
C LEU A 74 0.65 -27.50 -7.56
N TYR A 75 -0.51 -27.66 -6.92
CA TYR A 75 -1.04 -26.72 -5.93
C TYR A 75 -0.05 -26.48 -4.78
N LEU A 76 0.53 -27.53 -4.21
CA LEU A 76 1.53 -27.40 -3.14
C LEU A 76 2.80 -26.68 -3.62
N VAL A 77 3.29 -26.96 -4.83
CA VAL A 77 4.44 -26.24 -5.40
C VAL A 77 4.13 -24.74 -5.54
N VAL A 78 2.95 -24.39 -6.04
CA VAL A 78 2.51 -22.99 -6.16
C VAL A 78 2.42 -22.32 -4.78
N LEU A 79 1.84 -23.00 -3.79
CA LEU A 79 1.78 -22.48 -2.41
C LEU A 79 3.18 -22.29 -1.80
N PHE A 80 4.12 -23.21 -2.05
CA PHE A 80 5.48 -23.09 -1.57
C PHE A 80 6.20 -21.89 -2.18
N LEU A 81 6.09 -21.70 -3.49
CA LEU A 81 6.64 -20.52 -4.18
C LEU A 81 5.99 -19.22 -3.67
N LEU A 82 4.69 -19.24 -3.39
CA LEU A 82 3.98 -18.11 -2.77
C LEU A 82 4.54 -17.76 -1.39
N ILE A 83 4.77 -18.76 -0.53
CA ILE A 83 5.37 -18.56 0.79
C ILE A 83 6.74 -17.88 0.66
N LEU A 84 7.61 -18.39 -0.22
CA LEU A 84 8.92 -17.80 -0.48
C LEU A 84 8.81 -16.36 -1.02
N GLY A 85 7.90 -16.12 -1.95
CA GLY A 85 7.66 -14.79 -2.52
C GLY A 85 7.16 -13.79 -1.47
N ILE A 86 6.17 -14.17 -0.65
CA ILE A 86 5.64 -13.31 0.41
C ILE A 86 6.71 -13.04 1.47
N LEU A 87 7.50 -14.04 1.85
CA LEU A 87 8.64 -13.87 2.77
C LEU A 87 9.66 -12.87 2.22
N ALA A 88 10.13 -13.08 0.98
CA ALA A 88 11.10 -12.20 0.34
C ALA A 88 10.59 -10.77 0.22
N PHE A 89 9.34 -10.60 -0.23
CA PHE A 89 8.70 -9.28 -0.34
C PHE A 89 8.52 -8.60 1.02
N THR A 90 8.17 -9.35 2.07
CA THR A 90 8.01 -8.81 3.43
C THR A 90 9.35 -8.32 3.96
N ILE A 91 10.42 -9.11 3.83
CA ILE A 91 11.78 -8.70 4.22
C ILE A 91 12.19 -7.45 3.45
N PHE A 92 12.02 -7.46 2.13
CA PHE A 92 12.31 -6.32 1.28
C PHE A 92 11.57 -5.05 1.73
N THR A 93 10.26 -5.15 1.97
CA THR A 93 9.40 -4.05 2.43
C THR A 93 9.93 -3.46 3.73
N ILE A 94 10.28 -4.29 4.71
CA ILE A 94 10.85 -3.85 5.99
C ILE A 94 12.17 -3.09 5.75
N LEU A 95 13.07 -3.65 4.93
CA LEU A 95 14.36 -3.02 4.64
C LEU A 95 14.21 -1.63 3.99
N VAL A 96 13.35 -1.49 2.98
CA VAL A 96 13.17 -0.21 2.29
C VAL A 96 12.38 0.82 3.11
N THR A 97 11.53 0.36 4.03
CA THR A 97 10.71 1.21 4.92
C THR A 97 11.33 1.43 6.30
N ASN A 98 12.56 1.01 6.57
CA ASN A 98 13.21 1.26 7.86
C ASN A 98 13.69 2.72 8.02
N LYS A 99 14.02 3.42 6.93
CA LYS A 99 14.50 4.82 6.95
C LYS A 99 13.34 5.84 6.81
N GLY A 100 13.49 7.04 7.40
CA GLY A 100 12.62 8.21 7.17
C GLY A 100 11.92 8.77 8.43
N VAL A 101 12.55 9.66 9.17
CA VAL A 101 11.96 10.28 10.37
C VAL A 101 11.56 11.72 10.04
N GLY A 102 10.31 12.11 10.28
CA GLY A 102 9.89 13.50 10.14
C GLY A 102 10.51 14.38 11.23
N THR A 103 10.95 15.58 10.85
CA THR A 103 11.54 16.55 11.77
C THR A 103 10.44 17.37 12.46
N THR A 104 10.48 17.46 13.78
CA THR A 104 9.61 18.37 14.54
C THR A 104 10.11 19.79 14.41
N VAL A 105 9.18 20.73 14.22
CA VAL A 105 9.49 22.17 14.19
C VAL A 105 9.03 22.80 15.49
N SER A 106 9.93 23.54 16.16
CA SER A 106 9.64 24.16 17.46
C SER A 106 8.40 25.07 17.37
N GLY A 107 7.46 24.86 18.30
CA GLY A 107 6.22 25.64 18.39
C GLY A 107 5.18 25.33 17.29
N LYS A 108 5.35 24.25 16.51
CA LYS A 108 4.38 23.81 15.50
C LYS A 108 3.78 22.44 15.86
N GLY A 109 2.48 22.27 15.61
CA GLY A 109 1.74 21.00 15.77
C GLY A 109 1.94 20.01 14.62
N TYR A 110 2.73 20.35 13.60
CA TYR A 110 3.01 19.48 12.46
C TYR A 110 4.50 19.20 12.31
N LYS A 111 4.81 18.11 11.59
CA LYS A 111 6.18 17.72 11.22
C LYS A 111 6.47 18.13 9.78
N GLU A 112 7.74 18.38 9.52
CA GLU A 112 8.28 18.57 8.17
C GLU A 112 9.04 17.31 7.74
N TYR A 113 9.04 17.05 6.44
CA TYR A 113 9.55 15.80 5.87
C TYR A 113 10.47 16.12 4.71
N ARG A 114 11.68 15.56 4.71
CA ARG A 114 12.65 15.77 3.64
C ARG A 114 12.74 14.52 2.78
N LEU A 115 12.80 14.72 1.47
CA LEU A 115 12.94 13.62 0.51
C LEU A 115 14.18 12.74 0.80
N GLY A 116 15.28 13.37 1.22
CA GLY A 116 16.55 12.69 1.52
C GLY A 116 16.53 11.74 2.72
N ASP A 117 15.51 11.78 3.58
CA ASP A 117 15.44 10.94 4.79
C ASP A 117 15.04 9.48 4.47
N TYR A 118 14.54 9.22 3.26
CA TYR A 118 14.00 7.92 2.84
C TYR A 118 15.02 7.07 2.08
N SER A 119 14.76 5.76 1.94
CA SER A 119 15.64 4.89 1.17
C SER A 119 15.69 5.28 -0.31
N ASN A 120 16.87 5.21 -0.93
CA ASN A 120 17.06 5.55 -2.34
C ASN A 120 16.10 4.78 -3.27
N TRP A 121 15.80 3.53 -2.92
CA TRP A 121 14.85 2.72 -3.68
C TRP A 121 13.44 3.32 -3.62
N LEU A 122 12.95 3.66 -2.43
CA LEU A 122 11.61 4.22 -2.26
C LEU A 122 11.49 5.59 -2.92
N GLN A 123 12.53 6.43 -2.80
CA GLN A 123 12.60 7.70 -3.53
C GLN A 123 12.49 7.48 -5.04
N LYS A 124 13.28 6.58 -5.62
CA LYS A 124 13.26 6.29 -7.07
C LYS A 124 11.93 5.68 -7.54
N TYR A 125 11.30 4.86 -6.72
CA TYR A 125 10.01 4.24 -7.04
C TYR A 125 8.87 5.26 -7.04
N VAL A 126 8.78 6.13 -6.03
CA VAL A 126 7.67 7.09 -5.88
C VAL A 126 7.89 8.36 -6.71
N VAL A 127 9.13 8.84 -6.81
CA VAL A 127 9.49 10.16 -7.37
C VAL A 127 10.02 10.07 -8.80
N ASN A 128 9.95 8.91 -9.46
CA ASN A 128 10.22 8.88 -10.90
C ASN A 128 9.16 9.73 -11.66
N ARG A 129 9.52 10.28 -12.83
CA ARG A 129 8.63 11.21 -13.55
C ARG A 129 7.23 10.66 -13.75
N LYS A 130 7.11 9.45 -14.30
CA LYS A 130 5.82 8.85 -14.64
C LYS A 130 4.93 8.67 -13.40
N ASN A 131 5.47 8.06 -12.35
CA ASN A 131 4.71 7.78 -11.13
C ASN A 131 4.38 9.08 -10.38
N TRP A 132 5.31 10.04 -10.36
CA TRP A 132 5.07 11.32 -9.70
C TRP A 132 4.01 12.14 -10.42
N ASP A 133 3.99 12.15 -11.75
CA ASP A 133 2.98 12.87 -12.53
C ASP A 133 1.56 12.33 -12.24
N GLU A 134 1.41 11.00 -12.16
CA GLU A 134 0.14 10.34 -11.79
C GLU A 134 -0.25 10.62 -10.33
N ILE A 135 0.71 10.55 -9.40
CA ILE A 135 0.45 10.86 -7.98
C ILE A 135 0.04 12.33 -7.85
N ARG A 136 0.78 13.24 -8.49
CA ARG A 136 0.52 14.68 -8.44
C ARG A 136 -0.86 15.00 -9.00
N SER A 137 -1.25 14.43 -10.15
CA SER A 137 -2.58 14.67 -10.71
C SER A 137 -3.67 14.17 -9.76
N CYS A 138 -3.46 13.00 -9.14
CA CYS A 138 -4.34 12.48 -8.08
C CYS A 138 -4.43 13.41 -6.86
N LEU A 139 -3.31 13.98 -6.37
CA LEU A 139 -3.35 14.89 -5.21
C LEU A 139 -4.14 16.18 -5.51
N ILE A 140 -4.03 16.69 -6.74
CA ILE A 140 -4.77 17.87 -7.20
C ILE A 140 -6.26 17.54 -7.34
N ASP A 141 -6.61 16.42 -8.00
CA ASP A 141 -7.98 15.95 -8.20
C ASP A 141 -8.69 15.65 -6.86
N ALA A 142 -7.96 15.05 -5.91
CA ALA A 142 -8.45 14.79 -4.55
C ALA A 142 -8.59 16.07 -3.68
N LYS A 143 -8.20 17.24 -4.19
CA LYS A 143 -8.41 18.55 -3.53
C LYS A 143 -7.87 18.60 -2.10
N ILE A 144 -6.74 17.94 -1.85
CA ILE A 144 -6.20 17.74 -0.49
C ILE A 144 -5.91 19.07 0.22
N CYS A 145 -5.47 20.08 -0.53
CA CYS A 145 -5.21 21.43 -0.02
C CYS A 145 -6.45 22.32 0.07
N GLU A 146 -7.55 22.00 -0.63
CA GLU A 146 -8.80 22.79 -0.57
C GLU A 146 -9.42 22.70 0.83
N SER A 147 -9.30 21.54 1.48
CA SER A 147 -9.68 21.35 2.89
C SER A 147 -8.96 22.31 3.84
N LEU A 148 -7.82 22.88 3.43
CA LEU A 148 -7.11 23.90 4.21
C LEU A 148 -7.54 25.34 3.91
N GLY A 149 -8.02 25.60 2.70
CA GLY A 149 -8.48 26.93 2.28
C GLY A 149 -9.92 27.26 2.70
N ASN A 150 -10.70 26.24 3.09
CA ASN A 150 -12.09 26.43 3.50
C ASN A 150 -12.19 27.08 4.90
N ASN A 151 -13.27 27.85 5.15
CA ASN A 151 -13.51 28.69 6.34
C ASN A 151 -13.43 28.00 7.73
N ASN A 152 -13.20 26.69 7.76
CA ASN A 152 -13.07 25.88 8.98
C ASN A 152 -11.63 25.81 9.51
N ILE A 153 -10.66 26.44 8.84
CA ILE A 153 -9.30 26.62 9.39
C ILE A 153 -9.11 28.07 9.82
N PRO A 154 -8.65 28.30 11.06
CA PRO A 154 -8.26 29.63 11.49
C PRO A 154 -7.25 30.26 10.55
N GLN A 155 -7.59 31.44 10.03
CA GLN A 155 -6.68 32.26 9.23
C GLN A 155 -5.75 33.11 10.12
N VAL A 156 -5.70 32.78 11.41
CA VAL A 156 -4.79 33.37 12.39
C VAL A 156 -3.52 32.50 12.47
N PRO A 157 -2.32 33.08 12.33
CA PRO A 157 -1.06 32.33 12.26
C PRO A 157 -0.86 31.35 13.42
N ASP A 158 -1.09 31.78 14.66
CA ASP A 158 -0.81 30.97 15.85
C ASP A 158 -1.73 29.76 15.99
N GLU A 159 -2.98 29.89 15.55
CA GLU A 159 -3.94 28.79 15.52
C GLU A 159 -3.62 27.81 14.40
N PHE A 160 -3.23 28.31 13.22
CA PHE A 160 -2.75 27.47 12.12
C PHE A 160 -1.53 26.65 12.53
N TYR A 161 -0.58 27.26 13.23
CA TYR A 161 0.64 26.60 13.67
C TYR A 161 0.42 25.50 14.70
N LYS A 162 -0.65 25.58 15.49
CA LYS A 162 -1.03 24.53 16.45
C LYS A 162 -1.77 23.36 15.80
N LYS A 163 -2.20 23.48 14.54
CA LYS A 163 -2.97 22.44 13.86
C LYS A 163 -2.09 21.23 13.50
N ASN A 164 -2.64 20.04 13.75
CA ASN A 164 -2.06 18.78 13.28
C ASN A 164 -2.36 18.60 11.79
N LEU A 165 -1.41 18.95 10.94
CA LEU A 165 -1.48 18.71 9.50
C LEU A 165 -1.03 17.29 9.16
N SER A 166 -1.69 16.67 8.18
CA SER A 166 -1.20 15.40 7.62
C SER A 166 0.15 15.62 6.92
N PRO A 167 0.97 14.57 6.73
CA PRO A 167 2.27 14.70 6.05
C PRO A 167 2.18 15.32 4.66
N ILE A 168 1.13 14.97 3.91
CA ILE A 168 0.87 15.51 2.57
C ILE A 168 0.42 16.98 2.67
N GLN A 169 -0.43 17.31 3.65
CA GLN A 169 -0.87 18.70 3.84
C GLN A 169 0.29 19.62 4.24
N SER A 170 1.17 19.18 5.16
CA SER A 170 2.31 19.98 5.62
C SER A 170 3.42 20.12 4.57
N GLY A 171 3.52 19.17 3.63
CA GLY A 171 4.52 19.17 2.56
C GLY A 171 4.05 19.80 1.24
N CYS A 172 2.77 19.68 0.88
CA CYS A 172 2.25 20.11 -0.43
C CYS A 172 1.47 21.44 -0.37
N CYS A 173 0.81 21.74 0.75
CA CYS A 173 -0.14 22.85 0.85
C CYS A 173 0.43 24.13 1.47
N LYS A 174 1.66 24.09 1.99
CA LYS A 174 2.38 25.24 2.55
C LYS A 174 3.85 25.22 2.10
N PRO A 175 4.56 26.36 2.10
CA PRO A 175 6.00 26.36 1.91
C PRO A 175 6.72 25.74 3.12
N PRO A 176 7.96 25.24 2.93
CA PRO A 176 8.85 24.87 4.03
C PRO A 176 9.12 26.05 5.00
N SER A 177 9.24 25.76 6.29
CA SER A 177 9.47 26.80 7.32
C SER A 177 10.80 27.53 7.12
N GLU A 178 11.82 26.86 6.57
CA GLU A 178 13.13 27.46 6.22
C GLU A 178 13.03 28.58 5.18
N CYS A 179 11.99 28.58 4.35
CA CYS A 179 11.71 29.67 3.40
C CYS A 179 11.33 30.98 4.11
N GLY A 180 10.88 30.91 5.36
CA GLY A 180 10.43 32.03 6.19
C GLY A 180 9.57 33.06 5.45
N PHE A 181 8.62 32.56 4.67
CA PHE A 181 7.58 33.38 4.05
C PHE A 181 6.58 33.83 5.11
N GLU A 182 5.94 34.98 4.88
CA GLU A 182 4.93 35.52 5.77
C GLU A 182 3.59 34.83 5.52
N PHE A 183 2.99 34.31 6.60
CA PHE A 183 1.66 33.71 6.56
C PHE A 183 0.61 34.79 6.26
N LYS A 184 -0.27 34.52 5.31
CA LYS A 184 -1.52 35.27 5.12
C LYS A 184 -2.73 34.37 5.30
N ASN A 185 -2.69 33.20 4.68
CA ASN A 185 -3.69 32.15 4.83
C ASN A 185 -3.01 30.77 4.66
N ALA A 186 -3.71 29.69 4.96
CA ALA A 186 -3.19 28.33 4.96
C ALA A 186 -2.43 27.95 3.67
N THR A 187 -2.96 28.33 2.50
CA THR A 187 -2.35 28.08 1.18
C THR A 187 -1.81 29.34 0.50
N PHE A 188 -1.73 30.48 1.21
CA PHE A 188 -1.26 31.74 0.64
C PHE A 188 -0.19 32.40 1.52
N TRP A 189 0.99 32.60 0.94
CA TRP A 189 2.18 33.07 1.65
C TRP A 189 2.90 34.15 0.84
N THR A 190 3.36 35.21 1.52
CA THR A 190 4.03 36.35 0.88
C THR A 190 5.54 36.35 1.15
N VAL A 191 6.32 36.68 0.12
CA VAL A 191 7.78 36.79 0.25
C VAL A 191 8.13 38.13 0.91
N PRO A 192 8.82 38.15 2.06
CA PRO A 192 9.19 39.39 2.73
C PRO A 192 10.14 40.24 1.88
N LYS A 193 9.97 41.58 1.91
CA LYS A 193 10.77 42.52 1.10
C LYS A 193 12.27 42.46 1.41
N SER A 194 12.63 42.19 2.67
CA SER A 194 14.02 42.02 3.12
C SER A 194 14.74 40.81 2.50
N ARG A 195 13.99 39.85 1.93
CA ARG A 195 14.50 38.63 1.30
C ARG A 195 14.35 38.63 -0.22
N LYS A 196 13.87 39.73 -0.81
CA LYS A 196 13.88 39.93 -2.27
C LYS A 196 15.32 40.22 -2.71
N GLY A 197 16.04 39.17 -3.11
CA GLY A 197 17.38 39.29 -3.72
C GLY A 197 18.46 38.50 -3.00
N ALA A 198 18.35 38.31 -1.67
CA ALA A 198 19.16 37.33 -0.95
C ALA A 198 18.59 35.94 -1.22
N ALA A 199 19.01 35.34 -2.34
CA ALA A 199 18.79 33.95 -2.72
C ALA A 199 17.80 33.21 -1.82
N VAL A 200 16.55 33.09 -2.27
CA VAL A 200 15.71 31.96 -1.88
C VAL A 200 16.55 30.73 -2.21
N ALA A 201 17.29 30.21 -1.23
CA ALA A 201 18.31 29.20 -1.44
C ALA A 201 17.67 28.06 -2.23
N GLY A 202 18.37 27.54 -3.24
CA GLY A 202 17.80 26.62 -4.22
C GLY A 202 17.01 25.46 -3.58
N GLY A 203 16.07 24.90 -4.31
CA GLY A 203 15.18 23.86 -3.81
C GLY A 203 13.73 24.33 -3.75
N ASP A 204 13.02 23.96 -2.69
CA ASP A 204 11.56 24.04 -2.61
C ASP A 204 11.01 25.46 -2.53
N CYS A 205 11.74 26.37 -1.89
CA CYS A 205 11.30 27.75 -1.75
C CYS A 205 11.17 28.48 -3.11
N LYS A 206 11.89 28.04 -4.15
CA LYS A 206 11.73 28.53 -5.53
C LYS A 206 10.58 27.86 -6.29
N LYS A 207 10.21 26.64 -5.89
CA LYS A 207 9.15 25.84 -6.52
C LYS A 207 7.76 26.20 -6.01
N TRP A 208 7.66 26.78 -4.81
CA TRP A 208 6.40 27.25 -4.22
C TRP A 208 5.66 28.25 -5.13
N SER A 209 4.35 28.09 -5.25
CA SER A 209 3.42 29.02 -5.91
C SER A 209 2.17 29.24 -5.04
N ASN A 210 1.56 30.42 -5.10
CA ASN A 210 0.25 30.68 -4.48
C ASN A 210 -0.94 30.27 -5.38
N GLU A 211 -0.67 29.79 -6.60
CA GLU A 211 -1.69 29.22 -7.48
C GLU A 211 -2.18 27.88 -6.93
N GLN A 212 -3.50 27.72 -6.73
CA GLN A 212 -4.08 26.56 -6.02
C GLN A 212 -3.83 25.21 -6.72
N LEU A 213 -3.66 25.20 -8.04
CA LEU A 213 -3.35 24.00 -8.82
C LEU A 213 -1.84 23.68 -8.88
N ARG A 214 -0.99 24.57 -8.38
CA ARG A 214 0.48 24.46 -8.48
C ARG A 214 1.13 24.28 -7.11
N LEU A 215 0.77 25.11 -6.13
CA LEU A 215 1.21 25.06 -4.72
C LEU A 215 2.67 24.56 -4.56
N CYS A 216 2.92 23.62 -3.65
CA CYS A 216 4.21 22.94 -3.51
C CYS A 216 4.18 21.54 -4.13
N TYR A 217 3.31 21.25 -5.11
CA TYR A 217 3.21 19.90 -5.69
C TYR A 217 4.47 19.42 -6.41
N GLU A 218 5.44 20.28 -6.71
CA GLU A 218 6.75 19.89 -7.26
C GLU A 218 7.89 19.92 -6.23
N CYS A 219 7.59 20.31 -4.99
CA CYS A 219 8.55 20.40 -3.91
C CYS A 219 8.98 19.02 -3.41
N ASP A 220 10.23 18.93 -2.99
CA ASP A 220 10.81 17.75 -2.36
C ASP A 220 10.19 17.54 -0.96
N ALA A 221 9.70 18.58 -0.30
CA ALA A 221 8.87 18.53 0.89
C ALA A 221 7.52 17.83 0.64
N CYS A 222 6.87 18.09 -0.50
CA CYS A 222 5.62 17.41 -0.88
C CYS A 222 5.88 15.94 -1.19
N LYS A 223 6.93 15.65 -1.96
CA LYS A 223 7.41 14.28 -2.23
C LYS A 223 7.77 13.54 -0.94
N GLY A 224 8.42 14.22 -0.01
CA GLY A 224 8.70 13.73 1.34
C GLY A 224 7.43 13.39 2.11
N GLY A 225 6.44 14.28 2.12
CA GLY A 225 5.12 14.06 2.73
C GLY A 225 4.39 12.83 2.15
N VAL A 226 4.44 12.64 0.83
CA VAL A 226 3.89 11.44 0.17
C VAL A 226 4.67 10.19 0.59
N LEU A 227 6.00 10.24 0.63
CA LEU A 227 6.85 9.12 1.04
C LEU A 227 6.58 8.66 2.47
N VAL A 228 6.27 9.57 3.40
CA VAL A 228 5.81 9.20 4.76
C VAL A 228 4.55 8.36 4.68
N ASN A 229 3.58 8.83 3.89
CA ASN A 229 2.29 8.19 3.78
C ASN A 229 2.45 6.79 3.16
N VAL A 230 3.18 6.69 2.05
CA VAL A 230 3.53 5.42 1.41
C VAL A 230 4.26 4.49 2.37
N ARG A 231 5.25 4.99 3.12
CA ARG A 231 5.97 4.20 4.14
C ARG A 231 5.01 3.64 5.20
N LYS A 232 4.10 4.46 5.71
CA LYS A 232 3.10 4.05 6.71
C LYS A 232 2.19 2.95 6.16
N GLU A 233 1.66 3.14 4.95
CA GLU A 233 0.82 2.15 4.28
C GLU A 233 1.57 0.85 4.01
N TRP A 234 2.83 0.92 3.57
CA TRP A 234 3.66 -0.26 3.34
C TRP A 234 3.97 -1.03 4.63
N ARG A 235 4.07 -0.33 5.77
CA ARG A 235 4.22 -0.99 7.07
C ARG A 235 2.94 -1.71 7.48
N HIS A 236 1.77 -1.13 7.24
CA HIS A 236 0.49 -1.82 7.43
C HIS A 236 0.36 -3.03 6.51
N LEU A 237 0.77 -2.89 5.24
CA LEU A 237 0.81 -3.99 4.28
C LEU A 237 1.78 -5.10 4.71
N ALA A 238 2.94 -4.78 5.30
CA ALA A 238 3.87 -5.78 5.82
C ALA A 238 3.26 -6.58 6.97
N ILE A 239 2.52 -5.93 7.88
CA ILE A 239 1.79 -6.62 8.96
C ILE A 239 0.72 -7.54 8.38
N PHE A 240 -0.09 -7.04 7.44
CA PHE A 240 -1.11 -7.83 6.75
C PHE A 240 -0.49 -9.04 6.03
N ASN A 241 0.62 -8.84 5.31
CA ASN A 241 1.35 -9.91 4.63
C ASN A 241 1.89 -10.96 5.62
N GLY A 242 2.30 -10.57 6.82
CA GLY A 242 2.67 -11.50 7.88
C GLY A 242 1.51 -12.42 8.29
N CYS A 243 0.30 -11.88 8.43
CA CYS A 243 -0.90 -12.68 8.70
C CYS A 243 -1.21 -13.64 7.54
N VAL A 244 -1.16 -13.14 6.30
CA VAL A 244 -1.38 -13.97 5.10
C VAL A 244 -0.37 -15.10 5.01
N LEU A 245 0.91 -14.82 5.26
CA LEU A 245 1.97 -15.82 5.30
C LEU A 245 1.67 -16.95 6.30
N GLY A 246 1.21 -16.60 7.50
CA GLY A 246 0.80 -17.58 8.51
C GLY A 246 -0.34 -18.47 8.02
N ILE A 247 -1.39 -17.87 7.45
CA ILE A 247 -2.54 -18.61 6.90
C ILE A 247 -2.10 -19.54 5.77
N VAL A 248 -1.35 -19.04 4.79
CA VAL A 248 -0.89 -19.84 3.64
C VAL A 248 0.00 -20.99 4.09
N THR A 249 0.84 -20.78 5.10
CA THR A 249 1.69 -21.83 5.68
C THR A 249 0.85 -22.93 6.34
N ILE A 250 -0.20 -22.57 7.07
CA ILE A 250 -1.14 -23.55 7.66
C ILE A 250 -1.83 -24.36 6.55
N VAL A 251 -2.32 -23.69 5.50
CA VAL A 251 -2.96 -24.35 4.36
C VAL A 251 -1.99 -25.30 3.66
N TYR A 252 -0.74 -24.88 3.47
CA TYR A 252 0.32 -25.72 2.91
C TYR A 252 0.56 -26.98 3.77
N CYS A 253 0.67 -26.83 5.08
CA CYS A 253 0.81 -27.96 6.01
C CYS A 253 -0.37 -28.94 5.91
N ILE A 254 -1.61 -28.44 5.88
CA ILE A 254 -2.82 -29.27 5.72
C ILE A 254 -2.83 -29.97 4.35
N GLY A 255 -2.46 -29.26 3.28
CA GLY A 255 -2.36 -29.82 1.94
C GLY A 255 -1.30 -30.92 1.82
N CYS A 256 -0.16 -30.77 2.49
CA CYS A 256 0.86 -31.80 2.61
C CYS A 256 0.32 -33.05 3.35
N CYS A 257 -0.40 -32.84 4.45
CA CYS A 257 -1.08 -33.92 5.18
C CYS A 257 -2.14 -34.62 4.32
N ALA A 258 -2.95 -33.88 3.56
CA ALA A 258 -3.93 -34.41 2.62
C ALA A 258 -3.27 -35.28 1.54
N THR A 259 -2.17 -34.81 0.98
CA THR A 259 -1.40 -35.54 -0.05
C THR A 259 -0.81 -36.84 0.50
N ARG A 260 -0.21 -36.80 1.70
CA ARG A 260 0.32 -38.00 2.37
C ARG A 260 -0.78 -39.02 2.64
N ASN A 261 -1.94 -38.56 3.09
CA ASN A 261 -3.09 -39.44 3.32
C ASN A 261 -3.61 -40.07 2.02
N ASN A 262 -3.63 -39.34 0.90
CA ASN A 262 -4.06 -39.87 -0.39
C ASN A 262 -3.11 -40.94 -0.95
N LYS A 263 -1.82 -40.90 -0.57
CA LYS A 263 -0.83 -41.94 -0.93
C LYS A 263 -0.85 -43.15 0.00
N ALA A 264 -1.44 -43.05 1.20
CA ALA A 264 -1.49 -44.17 2.13
C ALA A 264 -2.46 -45.26 1.62
N PRO A 265 -2.04 -46.55 1.62
CA PRO A 265 -2.93 -47.65 1.23
C PRO A 265 -4.17 -47.70 2.13
N PRO A 266 -5.31 -48.21 1.64
CA PRO A 266 -6.50 -48.37 2.47
C PRO A 266 -6.15 -49.19 3.71
N ARG A 267 -6.51 -48.69 4.91
CA ARG A 267 -6.41 -49.49 6.13
C ARG A 267 -7.40 -50.63 5.99
N TYR A 268 -6.91 -51.83 5.66
CA TYR A 268 -7.72 -53.05 5.75
C TYR A 268 -8.21 -53.17 7.20
N PRO A 269 -9.50 -53.49 7.44
CA PRO A 269 -9.94 -53.84 8.78
C PRO A 269 -9.12 -55.06 9.22
N LYS A 270 -8.44 -54.97 10.36
CA LYS A 270 -7.96 -56.18 11.04
C LYS A 270 -9.20 -56.99 11.39
N TYR A 271 -9.46 -58.06 10.64
CA TYR A 271 -10.38 -59.10 11.11
C TYR A 271 -9.75 -59.68 12.38
N SER A 272 -10.35 -59.35 13.53
CA SER A 272 -10.11 -60.07 14.77
C SER A 272 -10.69 -61.47 14.57
N GLY A 273 -9.84 -62.42 14.21
CA GLY A 273 -10.20 -63.83 14.24
C GLY A 273 -10.56 -64.20 15.68
N TYR A 274 -11.78 -64.68 15.89
CA TYR A 274 -12.13 -65.43 17.09
C TYR A 274 -11.26 -66.69 17.11
N ALA A 275 -10.46 -66.83 18.15
CA ALA A 275 -9.84 -68.07 18.58
C ALA A 275 -10.22 -68.29 20.05
#